data_AF-A0AAD4XXG3-F1
#
_entry.id   AF-A0AAD4XXG3-F1
#
_cell.length_a   1.000
_cell.length_b   1.000
_cell.length_c   1.000
_cell.angle_alpha   90.00
_cell.angle_beta   90.00
_cell.angle_gamma   90.00
#
_symmetry.space_group_name_H-M   'P 1'
#
loop_
_entity.id
_entity.type
_entity.pdbx_description
1 polymer ?
#
loop_
_entity_poly.entity_id
_entity_poly.type
_entity_poly.pdbx_seq_one_letter_code
_entity_poly.pdbx_strand_id
1 'polypeptide(L)'
;MASNKCHVSVINVAVQTEHGLFVPVVKDADKKGLSKIGEEIKQLADKVKKNSLKPDDYEGGTFTISNLGGPFGVKQFCAIISPPQAGILAVGSAEKRVVPGAGPDQFKFASFMPVTLSCDHRVIDGR
;
A
#
# COMPACT_ATOMS: atom_id res chain seq x y z
N MET A 1 15.99 -27.76 8.49
CA MET A 1 15.08 -26.86 9.23
C MET A 1 15.23 -25.48 8.63
N ALA A 2 14.28 -25.04 7.80
CA ALA A 2 14.41 -23.83 7.00
C ALA A 2 14.21 -22.59 7.87
N SER A 3 15.30 -21.85 8.07
CA SER A 3 15.30 -20.50 8.62
C SER A 3 14.70 -19.53 7.58
N ASN A 4 13.37 -19.47 7.48
CA ASN A 4 12.68 -18.44 6.69
C ASN A 4 12.70 -17.10 7.45
N LYS A 5 13.87 -16.47 7.49
CA LYS A 5 13.97 -15.05 7.82
C LYS A 5 13.52 -14.26 6.60
N CYS A 6 12.38 -13.57 6.72
CA CYS A 6 11.91 -12.62 5.71
C CYS A 6 12.79 -11.35 5.76
N HIS A 7 13.97 -11.40 5.16
CA HIS A 7 14.97 -10.33 5.16
C HIS A 7 14.81 -9.32 4.00
N VAL A 8 13.72 -9.41 3.23
CA VAL A 8 13.47 -8.59 2.05
C VAL A 8 12.05 -8.07 2.12
N SER A 9 11.87 -6.76 2.34
CA SER A 9 10.54 -6.15 2.27
C SER A 9 10.17 -5.93 0.82
N VAL A 10 9.35 -6.83 0.28
CA VAL A 10 8.85 -6.75 -1.09
C VAL A 10 7.41 -6.23 -1.03
N ILE A 11 7.24 -4.94 -1.32
CA ILE A 11 5.96 -4.26 -1.18
C ILE A 11 5.30 -4.17 -2.54
N ASN A 12 4.15 -4.82 -2.67
CA ASN A 12 3.27 -4.59 -3.79
C ASN A 12 2.56 -3.25 -3.64
N VAL A 13 2.48 -2.49 -4.73
CA VAL A 13 1.72 -1.24 -4.77
C VAL A 13 0.66 -1.38 -5.83
N ALA A 14 -0.61 -1.36 -5.45
CA ALA A 14 -1.70 -1.43 -6.41
C ALA A 14 -1.75 -0.13 -7.24
N VAL A 15 -1.54 -0.25 -8.55
CA VAL A 15 -1.58 0.84 -9.53
C VAL A 15 -2.74 0.58 -10.49
N GLN A 16 -3.78 1.40 -10.45
CA GLN A 16 -4.78 1.37 -11.51
C GLN A 16 -4.25 2.11 -12.74
N THR A 17 -4.37 1.47 -13.89
CA THR A 17 -4.21 2.08 -15.21
C THR A 17 -5.48 1.92 -16.03
N GLU A 18 -5.55 2.54 -17.21
CA GLU A 18 -6.64 2.34 -18.18
C GLU A 18 -6.82 0.88 -18.59
N HIS A 19 -5.77 0.06 -18.45
CA HIS A 19 -5.77 -1.36 -18.78
C HIS A 19 -6.15 -2.28 -17.61
N GLY A 20 -6.44 -1.73 -16.42
CA GLY A 20 -6.83 -2.51 -15.25
C GLY A 20 -5.98 -2.22 -14.00
N LEU A 21 -6.22 -3.02 -12.97
CA LEU A 21 -5.49 -2.97 -11.70
C LEU A 21 -4.23 -3.83 -11.81
N PHE A 22 -3.07 -3.20 -11.70
CA PHE A 22 -1.79 -3.90 -11.67
C PHE A 22 -1.17 -3.82 -10.30
N VAL A 23 -0.43 -4.85 -9.92
CA VAL A 23 0.15 -4.99 -8.59
C VAL A 23 1.67 -5.20 -8.74
N PRO A 24 2.41 -4.16 -9.17
CA PRO A 24 3.85 -4.25 -9.28
C PRO A 24 4.53 -4.30 -7.92
N VAL A 25 5.71 -4.90 -7.92
CA VAL A 25 6.53 -5.20 -6.76
C VAL A 25 7.68 -4.19 -6.64
N VAL A 26 7.78 -3.55 -5.48
CA VAL A 26 8.98 -2.81 -5.05
C VAL A 26 9.83 -3.72 -4.16
N LYS A 27 11.00 -4.14 -4.66
CA LYS A 27 11.94 -5.02 -3.95
C LYS A 27 12.79 -4.24 -2.95
N ASP A 28 13.21 -4.87 -1.86
CA ASP A 28 14.10 -4.28 -0.84
C ASP A 28 13.64 -2.88 -0.37
N ALA A 29 12.33 -2.68 -0.20
CA ALA A 29 11.77 -1.39 0.19
C ALA A 29 12.29 -0.91 1.55
N ASP A 30 12.70 -1.84 2.43
CA ASP A 30 13.34 -1.58 3.72
C ASP A 30 14.72 -0.92 3.62
N LYS A 31 15.41 -1.07 2.48
CA LYS A 31 16.76 -0.54 2.26
C LYS A 31 16.77 0.76 1.46
N LYS A 32 15.59 1.26 1.05
CA LYS A 32 15.45 2.39 0.13
C LYS A 32 14.86 3.60 0.84
N GLY A 33 15.35 4.78 0.46
CA GLY A 33 14.72 6.04 0.87
C GLY A 33 13.42 6.31 0.10
N LEU A 34 12.54 7.15 0.66
CA LEU A 34 11.24 7.48 0.08
C LEU A 34 11.32 8.01 -1.36
N SER A 35 12.30 8.87 -1.66
CA SER A 35 12.48 9.40 -3.02
C SER A 35 12.74 8.29 -4.03
N LYS A 36 13.57 7.30 -3.66
CA LYS A 36 13.91 6.18 -4.52
C LYS A 36 12.72 5.25 -4.75
N ILE A 37 11.96 4.97 -3.69
CA ILE A 37 10.71 4.21 -3.79
C ILE A 37 9.72 4.91 -4.73
N GLY A 38 9.57 6.23 -4.59
CA GLY A 38 8.70 7.03 -5.45
C GLY A 38 9.11 7.01 -6.92
N GLU A 39 10.40 7.06 -7.22
CA GLU A 39 10.92 6.91 -8.59
C GLU A 39 10.62 5.52 -9.17
N GLU A 40 10.85 4.45 -8.41
CA GLU A 40 10.60 3.08 -8.86
C GLU A 40 9.12 2.83 -9.11
N ILE A 41 8.23 3.31 -8.24
CA ILE A 41 6.78 3.19 -8.45
C ILE A 41 6.37 3.90 -9.75
N LYS A 42 6.91 5.08 -10.05
CA LYS A 42 6.65 5.77 -11.32
C LYS A 42 7.14 4.96 -12.52
N GLN A 43 8.36 4.40 -12.44
CA GLN A 43 8.90 3.55 -13.50
C GLN A 43 8.05 2.29 -13.73
N LEU A 44 7.60 1.65 -12.65
CA LEU A 44 6.71 0.49 -12.71
C LEU A 44 5.36 0.88 -13.33
N ALA A 45 4.78 2.02 -12.94
CA ALA A 45 3.56 2.54 -13.54
C ALA A 45 3.72 2.82 -15.05
N ASP A 46 4.87 3.35 -15.48
CA ASP A 46 5.16 3.57 -16.89
C ASP A 46 5.34 2.26 -17.68
N LYS A 47 5.94 1.23 -17.07
CA LYS A 47 6.00 -0.12 -17.65
C LYS A 47 4.59 -0.72 -17.80
N VAL A 48 3.72 -0.52 -16.81
CA VAL A 48 2.32 -0.96 -16.87
C VAL A 48 1.61 -0.31 -18.06
N LYS A 49 1.73 1.02 -18.20
CA LYS A 49 1.14 1.77 -19.32
C LYS A 49 1.66 1.32 -20.69
N LYS A 50 2.93 0.90 -20.76
CA LYS A 50 3.56 0.38 -21.98
C LYS A 50 3.35 -1.12 -22.19
N ASN A 51 2.57 -1.78 -21.32
CA ASN A 51 2.34 -3.22 -21.31
C ASN A 51 3.65 -4.04 -21.36
N SER A 52 4.67 -3.57 -20.64
CA SER A 52 6.04 -4.13 -20.65
C SER A 52 6.53 -4.60 -19.29
N LEU A 53 5.58 -4.94 -18.40
CA LEU A 53 5.85 -5.60 -17.13
C LEU A 53 6.46 -6.98 -17.37
N LYS A 54 7.56 -7.26 -16.68
CA LYS A 54 8.16 -8.59 -16.66
C LYS A 54 7.58 -9.41 -15.50
N PRO A 55 7.61 -10.76 -15.57
CA PRO A 55 7.25 -11.61 -14.42
C PRO A 55 7.91 -11.20 -13.11
N ASP A 56 9.20 -10.85 -13.18
CA ASP A 56 9.97 -10.36 -12.03
C ASP A 56 9.48 -9.05 -11.42
N ASP A 57 8.64 -8.27 -12.14
CA ASP A 57 8.09 -6.99 -11.69
C ASP A 57 6.77 -7.15 -10.91
N TYR A 58 6.14 -8.34 -10.88
CA TYR A 58 4.89 -8.59 -10.12
C TYR A 58 4.93 -9.85 -9.23
N GLU A 59 6.01 -10.62 -9.23
CA GLU A 59 6.20 -11.80 -8.38
C GLU A 59 7.07 -11.53 -7.13
N GLY A 60 6.92 -12.38 -6.12
CA GLY A 60 7.79 -12.40 -4.93
C GLY A 60 7.42 -11.41 -3.82
N GLY A 61 6.25 -10.79 -3.90
CA GLY A 61 5.75 -9.86 -2.89
C GLY A 61 5.49 -10.49 -1.52
N THR A 62 5.96 -9.83 -0.46
CA THR A 62 5.79 -10.28 0.94
C THR A 62 4.63 -9.58 1.64
N PHE A 63 4.26 -8.38 1.17
CA PHE A 63 3.15 -7.58 1.68
C PHE A 63 2.56 -6.73 0.55
N THR A 64 1.31 -6.29 0.70
CA THR A 64 0.66 -5.42 -0.29
C THR A 64 0.11 -4.14 0.34
N ILE A 65 0.33 -3.02 -0.32
CA ILE A 65 -0.32 -1.74 -0.06
C ILE A 65 -1.22 -1.41 -1.25
N SER A 66 -2.50 -1.21 -0.99
CA SER A 66 -3.49 -0.80 -1.97
C SER A 66 -3.98 0.60 -1.65
N ASN A 67 -3.73 1.56 -2.54
CA ASN A 67 -4.16 2.95 -2.39
C ASN A 67 -5.25 3.28 -3.42
N LEU A 68 -6.48 2.83 -3.13
CA LEU A 68 -7.66 3.19 -3.91
C LEU A 68 -8.25 4.54 -3.47
N GLY A 69 -7.82 5.07 -2.33
CA GLY A 69 -8.29 6.32 -1.78
C GLY A 69 -7.99 7.56 -2.61
N GLY A 70 -6.73 7.75 -3.01
CA GLY A 70 -6.34 8.89 -3.86
C GLY A 70 -7.05 8.90 -5.22
N PRO A 71 -6.96 7.81 -6.01
CA PRO A 71 -7.50 7.80 -7.38
C PRO A 71 -9.02 7.59 -7.50
N PHE A 72 -9.69 6.92 -6.55
CA PHE A 72 -11.13 6.58 -6.67
C PHE A 72 -12.03 7.28 -5.64
N GLY A 73 -11.48 8.10 -4.75
CA GLY A 73 -12.29 8.74 -3.70
C GLY A 73 -12.87 7.77 -2.67
N VAL A 74 -12.34 6.53 -2.60
CA VAL A 74 -12.81 5.50 -1.68
C VAL A 74 -12.39 5.88 -0.26
N LYS A 75 -13.37 6.19 0.58
CA LYS A 75 -13.13 6.55 1.99
C LYS A 75 -12.56 5.38 2.77
N GLN A 76 -13.10 4.18 2.66
CA GLN A 76 -12.62 3.02 3.40
C GLN A 76 -12.97 1.74 2.63
N PHE A 77 -12.08 0.75 2.63
CA PHE A 77 -12.34 -0.54 2.01
C PHE A 77 -11.53 -1.65 2.70
N CYS A 78 -12.07 -2.87 2.66
CA CYS A 78 -11.37 -4.07 3.08
C CYS A 78 -10.75 -4.73 1.85
N ALA A 79 -9.42 -4.76 1.77
CA ALA A 79 -8.73 -5.43 0.67
C ALA A 79 -8.64 -6.95 0.92
N ILE A 80 -8.70 -7.75 -0.14
CA ILE A 80 -8.53 -9.20 -0.08
C ILE A 80 -7.02 -9.51 -0.11
N ILE A 81 -6.57 -10.38 0.80
CA ILE A 81 -5.18 -10.83 0.85
C ILE A 81 -4.87 -11.63 -0.41
N SER A 82 -3.72 -11.36 -1.04
CA SER A 82 -3.21 -12.15 -2.17
C SER A 82 -2.28 -13.25 -1.65
N PRO A 83 -2.66 -14.54 -1.70
CA PRO A 83 -1.79 -15.62 -1.29
C PRO A 83 -0.48 -15.63 -2.11
N PRO A 84 0.69 -15.91 -1.52
CA PRO A 84 0.93 -16.46 -0.17
C PRO A 84 1.13 -15.41 0.95
N GLN A 85 0.72 -14.16 0.76
CA GLN A 85 0.95 -13.11 1.75
C GLN A 85 0.05 -13.26 2.98
N ALA A 86 0.49 -12.72 4.11
CA ALA A 86 -0.25 -12.76 5.38
C ALA A 86 -1.07 -11.49 5.65
N GLY A 87 -0.97 -10.45 4.82
CA GLY A 87 -1.74 -9.24 5.02
C GLY A 87 -1.67 -8.24 3.88
N ILE A 88 -2.62 -7.30 3.88
CA ILE A 88 -2.72 -6.21 2.90
C ILE A 88 -3.25 -4.95 3.59
N LEU A 89 -2.62 -3.82 3.28
CA LEU A 89 -3.00 -2.50 3.80
C LEU A 89 -3.79 -1.72 2.76
N ALA A 90 -5.04 -1.42 3.07
CA ALA A 90 -5.92 -0.58 2.27
C ALA A 90 -5.87 0.87 2.75
N VAL A 91 -5.44 1.78 1.88
CA VAL A 91 -5.34 3.22 2.15
C VAL A 91 -6.50 3.95 1.47
N GLY A 92 -7.36 4.55 2.29
CA GLY A 92 -8.51 5.35 1.84
C GLY A 92 -8.17 6.81 1.55
N SER A 93 -9.14 7.58 1.08
CA SER A 93 -8.95 8.98 0.71
C SER A 93 -8.63 9.84 1.94
N ALA A 94 -7.67 10.75 1.80
CA ALA A 94 -7.43 11.77 2.81
C ALA A 94 -8.53 12.83 2.77
N GLU A 95 -9.13 13.13 3.93
CA GLU A 95 -10.13 14.19 4.08
C GLU A 95 -9.76 15.16 5.21
N LYS A 96 -10.08 16.45 5.03
CA LYS A 96 -9.90 17.45 6.09
C LYS A 96 -11.05 17.35 7.07
N ARG A 97 -10.73 17.15 8.36
CA ARG A 97 -11.69 17.14 9.46
C ARG A 97 -11.37 18.27 10.42
N VAL A 98 -12.41 18.82 11.05
CA VAL A 98 -12.27 19.78 12.14
C VAL A 98 -11.95 19.00 13.41
N VAL A 99 -10.91 19.41 14.13
CA VAL A 99 -10.50 18.81 15.41
C VAL A 99 -10.31 19.89 16.47
N PRO A 100 -10.43 19.54 17.76
CA PRO A 100 -10.16 20.48 18.85
C PRO A 100 -8.76 21.10 18.76
N GLY A 101 -8.69 22.40 19.04
CA GLY A 101 -7.47 23.19 19.20
C GLY A 101 -6.87 23.05 20.60
N ALA A 102 -5.91 23.92 20.93
CA ALA A 102 -5.18 23.86 22.20
C ALA A 102 -5.96 24.48 23.38
N GLY A 103 -6.98 25.29 23.11
CA GLY A 103 -7.80 25.96 24.13
C GLY A 103 -9.30 25.66 24.00
N PRO A 104 -10.09 26.09 25.01
CA PRO A 104 -11.55 26.06 24.95
C PRO A 104 -12.04 26.78 23.69
N ASP A 105 -13.03 26.21 23.01
CA ASP A 105 -13.65 26.77 21.79
C ASP A 105 -12.69 27.05 20.61
N GLN A 106 -11.49 26.46 20.62
CA GLN A 106 -10.58 26.49 19.47
C GLN A 106 -10.78 25.27 18.58
N PHE A 107 -10.76 25.49 17.26
CA PHE A 107 -10.84 24.43 16.25
C PHE A 107 -9.72 24.58 15.22
N LYS A 108 -9.19 23.46 14.74
CA LYS A 108 -8.23 23.42 13.64
C LYS A 108 -8.63 22.37 12.62
N PHE A 109 -8.19 22.54 11.39
CA PHE A 109 -8.31 21.51 10.36
C PHE A 109 -7.12 20.56 10.43
N ALA A 110 -7.39 19.26 10.34
CA ALA A 110 -6.37 18.22 10.22
C ALA A 110 -6.77 17.24 9.10
N SER A 111 -5.78 16.73 8.38
CA SER A 111 -5.98 15.70 7.36
C SER A 111 -6.03 14.32 8.02
N PHE A 112 -7.13 13.60 7.80
CA PHE A 112 -7.31 12.22 8.24
C PHE A 112 -7.30 11.30 7.04
N MET A 113 -6.54 10.21 7.15
CA MET A 113 -6.50 9.18 6.13
C MET A 113 -6.81 7.85 6.81
N PRO A 114 -7.98 7.25 6.56
CA PRO A 114 -8.32 5.94 7.09
C PRO A 114 -7.47 4.86 6.43
N VAL A 115 -7.00 3.93 7.25
CA VAL A 115 -6.20 2.79 6.81
C VAL A 115 -6.82 1.54 7.39
N THR A 116 -7.08 0.54 6.54
CA THR A 116 -7.69 -0.74 6.95
C THR A 116 -6.69 -1.86 6.65
N LEU A 117 -6.34 -2.65 7.66
CA LEU A 117 -5.43 -3.79 7.52
C LEU A 117 -6.25 -5.08 7.51
N SER A 118 -6.11 -5.86 6.44
CA SER A 118 -6.61 -7.24 6.41
C SER A 118 -5.44 -8.18 6.71
N CYS A 119 -5.66 -9.13 7.62
CA CYS A 119 -4.63 -10.06 8.10
C CYS A 119 -5.10 -11.51 8.05
N ASP A 120 -4.16 -12.42 7.82
CA ASP A 120 -4.34 -13.84 8.11
C ASP A 120 -4.21 -14.08 9.61
N HIS A 121 -5.36 -14.24 10.27
CA HIS A 121 -5.43 -14.43 11.72
C HIS A 121 -4.82 -15.73 12.23
N ARG A 122 -4.42 -16.65 11.35
CA ARG A 122 -3.66 -17.85 11.75
C ARG A 122 -2.24 -17.50 12.16
N VAL A 123 -1.72 -16.36 11.68
CA VAL A 123 -0.33 -15.94 11.91
C VAL A 123 -0.20 -14.53 12.50
N ILE A 124 -1.25 -13.69 12.46
CA ILE A 124 -1.28 -12.33 13.03
C ILE A 124 -2.42 -12.21 14.05
N ASP A 125 -2.11 -11.83 15.29
CA ASP A 125 -3.11 -11.47 16.30
C ASP A 125 -3.42 -9.95 16.30
N GLY A 126 -4.51 -9.57 16.96
CA GLY A 126 -5.01 -8.18 16.95
C GLY A 126 -4.53 -7.33 18.12
N ARG A 127 -3.43 -7.71 18.78
CA ARG A 127 -2.90 -7.02 19.96
C ARG A 127 -1.85 -5.98 19.64
#